data_AF-U2GAH4-F1
#
_entry.id   AF-U2GAH4-F1
#
_cell.length_a   1.000
_cell.length_b   1.000
_cell.length_c   1.000
_cell.angle_alpha   90.00
_cell.angle_beta   90.00
_cell.angle_gamma   90.00
#
_symmetry.space_group_name_H-M   'P 1'
#
loop_
_entity.id
_entity.type
_entity.pdbx_description
1 polymer ?
#
loop_
_entity_poly.entity_id
_entity_poly.type
_entity_poly.pdbx_seq_one_letter_code
_entity_poly.pdbx_strand_id
1 'polypeptide(L)'
;MTQLSVEELRSVLEVVGYKPNKGANFKRPARKSKAIHKTKTSKTSSSSFMSSEDLTPAKGSLYATKKQLETIVGIWEEIANVKTGMALREFIFRIVKIRPLHLKFLSRSDAADVVQALIQMKDKYYK
;
A
#
# COMPACT_ATOMS: atom_id res chain seq x y z
N MET A 1 12.05 10.95 23.33
CA MET A 1 12.47 11.03 21.91
C MET A 1 12.53 12.50 21.53
N THR A 2 13.72 13.08 21.51
CA THR A 2 13.92 14.47 21.07
C THR A 2 13.77 14.52 19.55
N GLN A 3 12.83 15.34 19.06
CA GLN A 3 12.70 15.58 17.63
C GLN A 3 13.85 16.50 17.22
N LEU A 4 14.79 15.97 16.45
CA LEU A 4 15.86 16.77 15.84
C LEU A 4 15.24 17.78 14.88
N SER A 5 15.74 19.01 14.90
CA SER A 5 15.30 20.03 13.95
C SER A 5 15.70 19.64 12.52
N VAL A 6 15.00 20.20 11.53
CA VAL A 6 15.30 19.94 10.11
C VAL A 6 16.74 20.34 9.76
N GLU A 7 17.31 21.30 10.47
CA GLU A 7 18.67 21.78 10.28
C GLU A 7 19.72 20.82 10.86
N GLU A 8 19.45 20.28 12.06
CA GLU A 8 20.32 19.29 12.70
C GLU A 8 20.40 18.00 11.86
N LEU A 9 19.26 17.56 11.31
CA LEU A 9 19.20 16.42 10.41
C LEU A 9 20.09 16.62 9.17
N ARG A 10 20.08 17.83 8.59
CA ARG A 10 20.91 18.13 7.40
C ARG A 10 22.40 18.05 7.72
N SER A 11 22.82 18.58 8.87
CA SER A 11 24.21 18.51 9.33
C SER A 11 24.68 17.06 9.49
N VAL A 12 23.86 16.22 10.12
CA VAL A 12 24.16 14.78 10.28
C VAL A 12 24.24 14.06 8.92
N LEU A 13 23.32 14.36 8.01
CA LEU A 13 23.31 13.78 6.66
C LEU A 13 24.57 14.17 5.86
N GLU A 14 25.06 15.40 5.99
CA GLU A 14 26.28 15.86 5.32
C GLU A 14 27.53 15.16 5.86
N VAL A 15 27.66 15.00 7.18
CA VAL A 15 28.77 14.28 7.84
C VAL A 15 28.83 12.81 7.41
N VAL A 16 27.66 12.17 7.22
CA VAL A 16 27.55 10.78 6.74
C VAL A 16 27.77 10.66 5.23
N GLY A 17 28.10 11.76 4.54
CA GLY A 17 28.42 11.77 3.11
C GLY A 17 27.19 11.68 2.21
N TYR A 18 26.00 11.96 2.75
CA TYR A 18 24.77 11.95 1.97
C TYR A 18 24.70 13.17 1.05
N LYS A 19 24.88 12.95 -0.26
CA LYS A 19 24.71 14.02 -1.26
C LYS A 19 23.22 14.19 -1.57
N PRO A 20 22.62 15.37 -1.35
CA PRO A 20 21.24 15.60 -1.74
C PRO A 20 21.10 15.45 -3.26
N ASN A 21 20.17 14.60 -3.68
CA ASN A 21 19.97 14.28 -5.09
C ASN A 21 19.51 15.55 -5.83
N LYS A 22 20.36 16.07 -6.73
CA LYS A 22 20.12 17.29 -7.53
C LYS A 22 18.99 17.03 -8.53
N GLY A 23 17.74 17.09 -8.07
CA GLY A 23 16.57 16.86 -8.91
C GLY A 23 15.26 16.73 -8.15
N ALA A 24 15.29 16.53 -6.83
CA ALA A 24 14.09 16.51 -6.01
C ALA A 24 13.56 17.93 -5.79
N ASN A 25 12.79 18.45 -6.76
CA ASN A 25 11.92 19.59 -6.55
C ASN A 25 10.83 19.18 -5.55
N PHE A 26 11.08 19.36 -4.26
CA PHE A 26 10.05 19.32 -3.22
C PHE A 26 9.11 20.51 -3.46
N LYS A 27 8.12 20.31 -4.33
CA LYS A 27 7.01 21.26 -4.49
C LYS A 27 6.31 21.35 -3.14
N ARG A 28 6.50 22.47 -2.45
CA ARG A 28 5.74 22.81 -1.23
C ARG A 28 4.25 22.72 -1.57
N PRO A 29 3.42 22.01 -0.79
CA PRO A 29 1.98 22.04 -1.02
C PRO A 29 1.49 23.47 -0.75
N ALA A 30 1.11 24.17 -1.82
CA ALA A 30 0.44 25.45 -1.72
C ALA A 30 -0.89 25.24 -0.97
N ARG A 31 -1.05 25.88 0.19
CA ARG A 31 -2.34 26.08 0.86
C ARG A 31 -3.29 26.74 -0.15
N LYS A 32 -4.20 25.98 -0.76
CA LYS A 32 -5.33 26.56 -1.48
C LYS A 32 -6.47 26.81 -0.50
N SER A 33 -6.62 28.08 -0.20
CA SER A 33 -7.80 28.68 0.42
C SER A 33 -9.06 28.39 -0.41
N LYS A 34 -10.15 28.28 0.35
CA LYS A 34 -11.53 28.06 -0.05
C LYS A 34 -11.99 29.13 -1.05
N ALA A 35 -12.51 28.71 -2.21
CA ALA A 35 -13.30 29.56 -3.10
C ALA A 35 -14.47 28.75 -3.67
N ILE A 36 -15.66 29.22 -3.35
CA ILE A 36 -16.98 28.75 -3.78
C ILE A 36 -17.22 29.26 -5.20
N HIS A 37 -17.59 28.39 -6.14
CA HIS A 37 -18.35 28.80 -7.33
C HIS A 37 -19.21 27.63 -7.86
N LYS A 38 -20.53 27.83 -7.84
CA LYS A 38 -21.55 27.04 -8.55
C LYS A 38 -21.49 27.37 -10.05
N THR A 39 -21.68 26.37 -10.93
CA THR A 39 -22.64 26.38 -12.06
C THR A 39 -22.65 25.08 -12.91
N LYS A 40 -23.82 24.42 -12.94
CA LYS A 40 -24.61 23.87 -14.07
C LYS A 40 -23.96 23.03 -15.22
N THR A 41 -24.31 21.74 -15.20
CA THR A 41 -24.84 20.86 -16.29
C THR A 41 -24.40 21.00 -17.75
N SER A 42 -23.85 19.93 -18.34
CA SER A 42 -24.38 19.27 -19.57
C SER A 42 -23.66 17.94 -19.89
N LYS A 43 -24.41 17.05 -20.57
CA LYS A 43 -24.11 15.70 -21.12
C LYS A 43 -22.67 15.59 -21.67
N THR A 44 -21.96 14.45 -21.66
CA THR A 44 -22.30 13.16 -22.28
C THR A 44 -21.16 12.19 -21.94
N SER A 45 -21.46 10.93 -21.58
CA SER A 45 -20.61 9.72 -21.70
C SER A 45 -21.07 8.72 -20.64
N SER A 46 -22.14 8.01 -20.97
CA SER A 46 -22.53 6.77 -20.31
C SER A 46 -21.42 5.74 -20.48
N SER A 47 -20.47 5.68 -19.53
CA SER A 47 -19.66 4.47 -19.34
C SER A 47 -20.53 3.47 -18.57
N SER A 48 -21.06 2.50 -19.29
CA SER A 48 -21.69 1.31 -18.73
C SER A 48 -20.67 0.53 -17.90
N PHE A 49 -20.59 0.82 -16.60
CA PHE A 49 -19.95 -0.04 -15.62
C PHE A 49 -21.05 -0.72 -14.82
N MET A 50 -21.66 -1.75 -15.42
CA MET A 50 -22.51 -2.67 -14.68
C MET A 50 -21.63 -3.80 -14.19
N SER A 51 -21.22 -3.66 -12.93
CA SER A 51 -20.72 -4.73 -12.09
C SER A 51 -21.81 -5.77 -11.94
N SER A 52 -21.61 -6.93 -12.54
CA SER A 52 -22.25 -8.18 -12.15
C SER A 52 -21.28 -9.29 -12.50
N GLU A 53 -20.21 -9.41 -11.70
CA GLU A 53 -19.46 -10.65 -11.66
C GLU A 53 -20.24 -11.64 -10.79
N ASP A 54 -20.96 -12.47 -11.53
CA ASP A 54 -21.63 -13.69 -11.14
C ASP A 54 -20.76 -14.51 -10.17
N LEU A 55 -21.37 -14.97 -9.08
CA LEU A 55 -20.77 -15.78 -8.03
C LEU A 55 -20.51 -17.20 -8.52
N THR A 56 -19.51 -17.38 -9.37
CA THR A 56 -18.93 -18.70 -9.64
C THR A 56 -17.40 -18.64 -9.60
N PRO A 57 -16.74 -19.55 -8.86
CA PRO A 57 -15.29 -19.59 -8.82
C PRO A 57 -14.80 -20.21 -10.13
N ALA A 58 -14.73 -19.40 -11.18
CA ALA A 58 -14.04 -19.78 -12.40
C ALA A 58 -12.62 -20.19 -12.02
N LYS A 59 -12.35 -21.50 -12.16
CA LYS A 59 -11.01 -22.08 -12.14
C LYS A 59 -10.18 -21.32 -13.18
N GLY A 60 -9.44 -20.30 -12.77
CA GLY A 60 -8.60 -19.53 -13.70
C GLY A 60 -8.31 -18.07 -13.37
N SER A 61 -8.80 -17.49 -12.27
CA SER A 61 -8.27 -16.17 -11.87
C SER A 61 -6.79 -16.31 -11.48
N LEU A 62 -5.91 -15.77 -12.31
CA LEU A 62 -4.47 -15.65 -12.07
C LEU A 62 -4.17 -14.84 -10.78
N TYR A 63 -5.13 -14.02 -10.37
CA TYR A 63 -5.02 -13.11 -9.25
C TYR A 63 -5.61 -13.67 -7.96
N ALA A 64 -5.14 -13.12 -6.85
CA ALA A 64 -5.60 -13.42 -5.52
C ALA A 64 -7.11 -13.19 -5.39
N THR A 65 -7.79 -14.13 -4.73
CA THR A 65 -9.21 -13.99 -4.42
C THR A 65 -9.41 -12.89 -3.39
N LYS A 66 -10.56 -12.19 -3.45
CA LYS A 66 -10.92 -11.13 -2.48
C LYS A 66 -10.76 -11.60 -1.03
N LYS A 67 -11.19 -12.83 -0.73
CA LYS A 67 -11.06 -13.47 0.58
C LYS A 67 -9.59 -13.60 1.03
N GLN A 68 -8.68 -14.01 0.14
CA GLN A 68 -7.25 -14.06 0.47
C GLN A 68 -6.70 -12.68 0.81
N LEU A 69 -7.08 -11.65 0.04
CA LEU A 69 -6.61 -10.29 0.28
C LEU A 69 -7.12 -9.74 1.62
N GLU A 70 -8.41 -9.94 1.93
CA GLU A 70 -8.99 -9.56 3.22
C GLU A 70 -8.32 -10.29 4.37
N THR A 71 -8.00 -11.58 4.20
CA THR A 71 -7.28 -12.37 5.20
C THR A 71 -5.87 -11.82 5.44
N ILE A 72 -5.13 -11.49 4.38
CA ILE A 72 -3.79 -10.90 4.47
C ILE A 72 -3.85 -9.58 5.25
N VAL A 73 -4.77 -8.69 4.90
CA VAL A 73 -4.92 -7.39 5.55
C VAL A 73 -5.35 -7.55 7.00
N GLY A 74 -6.33 -8.42 7.28
CA GLY A 74 -6.85 -8.66 8.63
C GLY A 74 -5.78 -9.20 9.58
N ILE A 75 -5.05 -10.25 9.17
CA ILE A 75 -3.98 -10.80 10.00
C ILE A 75 -2.85 -9.77 10.17
N TRP A 76 -2.49 -9.04 9.10
CA TRP A 76 -1.48 -7.99 9.20
C TRP A 76 -1.85 -6.89 10.19
N GLU A 77 -3.09 -6.42 10.17
CA GLU A 77 -3.57 -5.39 11.11
C GLU A 77 -3.59 -5.87 12.56
N GLU A 78 -3.72 -7.18 12.79
CA GLU A 78 -3.68 -7.80 14.11
C GLU A 78 -2.24 -7.94 14.63
N ILE A 79 -1.32 -8.47 13.81
CA ILE A 79 0.04 -8.83 14.25
C ILE A 79 1.08 -7.72 14.05
N ALA A 80 0.88 -6.81 13.08
CA ALA A 80 1.93 -5.89 12.69
C ALA A 80 2.00 -4.70 13.65
N ASN A 81 3.20 -4.45 14.16
CA ASN A 81 3.49 -3.24 14.94
C ASN A 81 3.35 -1.96 14.06
N VAL A 82 3.70 -2.06 12.77
CA VAL A 82 3.59 -0.98 11.79
C VAL A 82 2.53 -1.34 10.74
N LYS A 83 1.32 -0.79 10.89
CA LYS A 83 0.14 -1.09 10.05
C LYS A 83 0.10 -0.30 8.74
N THR A 84 1.26 0.10 8.22
CA THR A 84 1.30 0.88 6.97
C THR A 84 1.23 -0.05 5.77
N GLY A 85 0.59 0.43 4.69
CA GLY A 85 0.56 -0.32 3.43
C GLY A 85 1.95 -0.57 2.84
N MET A 86 2.94 0.29 3.12
CA MET A 86 4.33 0.08 2.70
C MET A 86 4.98 -1.10 3.42
N ALA A 87 4.79 -1.21 4.73
CA ALA A 87 5.34 -2.31 5.51
C ALA A 87 4.75 -3.66 5.08
N LEU A 88 3.45 -3.72 4.79
CA LEU A 88 2.82 -4.92 4.23
C LEU A 88 3.42 -5.31 2.87
N ARG A 89 3.71 -4.34 2.01
CA ARG A 89 4.35 -4.59 0.71
C ARG A 89 5.79 -5.07 0.86
N GLU A 90 6.54 -4.51 1.80
CA GLU A 90 7.89 -4.97 2.12
C GLU A 90 7.88 -6.40 2.66
N PHE A 91 6.90 -6.74 3.49
CA PHE A 91 6.71 -8.10 3.96
C PHE A 91 6.41 -9.06 2.79
N ILE A 92 5.45 -8.73 1.93
CA ILE A 92 5.14 -9.52 0.73
C ILE A 92 6.39 -9.68 -0.16
N PHE A 93 7.16 -8.61 -0.33
CA PHE A 93 8.42 -8.66 -1.07
C PHE A 93 9.46 -9.62 -0.45
N ARG A 94 9.51 -9.75 0.87
CA ARG A 94 10.42 -10.72 1.52
C ARG A 94 10.06 -12.17 1.20
N ILE A 95 8.77 -12.47 1.11
CA ILE A 95 8.25 -13.82 0.81
C ILE A 95 8.35 -14.14 -0.68
N VAL A 96 7.71 -13.32 -1.52
CA VAL A 96 7.48 -13.61 -2.94
C VAL A 96 8.59 -13.05 -3.84
N LYS A 97 9.48 -12.19 -3.31
CA LYS A 97 10.50 -11.44 -4.06
C LYS A 97 9.94 -10.49 -5.13
N ILE A 98 8.62 -10.32 -5.17
CA ILE A 98 7.91 -9.38 -6.02
C ILE A 98 7.26 -8.33 -5.13
N ARG A 99 7.45 -7.05 -5.46
CA ARG A 99 6.83 -5.94 -4.75
C ARG A 99 5.55 -5.52 -5.50
N PRO A 100 4.36 -5.94 -5.05
CA PRO A 100 3.13 -5.54 -5.73
C PRO A 100 2.86 -4.04 -5.53
N LEU A 101 2.45 -3.37 -6.62
CA LEU A 101 1.98 -1.99 -6.58
C LEU A 101 0.58 -1.87 -5.94
N HIS A 102 -0.22 -2.94 -5.95
CA HIS A 102 -1.41 -3.09 -5.13
C HIS A 102 -1.62 -4.56 -4.82
N LEU A 103 -2.15 -4.87 -3.63
CA LEU A 103 -2.45 -6.24 -3.22
C LEU A 103 -3.34 -6.99 -4.22
N LYS A 104 -4.20 -6.28 -4.95
CA LYS A 104 -5.08 -6.83 -5.99
C LYS A 104 -4.33 -7.53 -7.14
N PHE A 105 -3.08 -7.16 -7.37
CA PHE A 105 -2.23 -7.76 -8.42
C PHE A 105 -1.42 -8.96 -7.93
N LEU A 106 -1.54 -9.34 -6.66
CA LEU A 106 -0.87 -10.52 -6.14
C LEU A 106 -1.46 -11.76 -6.82
N SER A 107 -0.63 -12.72 -7.19
CA SER A 107 -1.12 -13.97 -7.77
C SER A 107 -1.79 -14.82 -6.69
N ARG A 108 -2.61 -15.78 -7.11
CA ARG A 108 -3.32 -16.66 -6.17
C ARG A 108 -2.39 -17.55 -5.35
N SER A 109 -1.30 -18.03 -5.95
CA SER A 109 -0.26 -18.84 -5.28
C SER A 109 0.52 -17.97 -4.30
N ASP A 110 0.98 -16.81 -4.73
CA ASP A 110 1.77 -15.90 -3.89
C ASP A 110 0.95 -15.42 -2.69
N ALA A 111 -0.34 -15.15 -2.90
CA ALA A 111 -1.25 -14.79 -1.82
C ALA A 111 -1.41 -15.92 -0.79
N ALA A 112 -1.44 -17.18 -1.23
CA ALA A 112 -1.50 -18.32 -0.32
C ALA A 112 -0.22 -18.43 0.52
N ASP A 113 0.95 -18.25 -0.09
CA ASP A 113 2.24 -18.28 0.62
C ASP A 113 2.35 -17.14 1.63
N VAL A 114 1.89 -15.94 1.28
CA VAL A 114 1.83 -14.79 2.20
C VAL A 114 0.90 -15.07 3.38
N VAL A 115 -0.30 -15.62 3.14
CA VAL A 115 -1.23 -16.00 4.24
C VAL A 115 -0.58 -17.03 5.16
N GLN A 116 0.06 -18.05 4.60
CA GLN A 116 0.73 -19.09 5.39
C GLN A 116 1.87 -18.50 6.23
N ALA A 117 2.68 -17.60 5.66
CA ALA A 117 3.75 -16.91 6.38
C ALA A 117 3.21 -16.03 7.52
N LEU A 118 2.08 -15.35 7.32
CA LEU A 118 1.42 -14.55 8.36
C LEU A 118 0.87 -15.42 9.49
N ILE A 119 0.28 -16.57 9.18
CA ILE A 119 -0.17 -17.55 10.18
C ILE A 119 1.02 -18.08 10.98
N GLN A 120 2.11 -18.47 10.33
CA GLN A 120 3.31 -18.91 11.04
C GLN A 120 3.91 -17.81 11.92
N MET A 121 3.81 -16.55 11.50
CA MET A 121 4.25 -15.42 12.28
C MET A 121 3.36 -15.24 13.52
N LYS A 122 2.02 -15.23 13.36
CA LYS A 122 1.10 -15.09 14.51
C LYS A 122 1.35 -16.18 15.55
N ASP A 123 1.54 -17.42 15.11
CA ASP A 123 1.74 -18.58 15.99
C ASP A 123 3.07 -18.52 16.76
N LYS A 124 4.05 -17.77 16.25
CA LYS A 124 5.35 -17.58 16.91
C LYS A 124 5.36 -16.42 17.92
N TYR A 125 4.59 -15.36 17.66
CA TYR A 125 4.62 -14.14 18.47
C TYR A 125 3.50 -14.07 19.52
N TYR A 126 2.39 -14.79 19.33
CA TYR A 126 1.20 -14.73 20.19
C TYR A 126 0.88 -16.07 20.89
N LYS A 127 1.87 -16.95 21.04
CA LYS A 127 1.73 -18.23 21.71
C LYS A 127 2.51 -18.28 23.01
#